data_AF-A0A7W1P3M5-F1
#
_entry.id   AF-A0A7W1P3M5-F1
#
_cell.length_a   1.000
_cell.length_b   1.000
_cell.length_c   1.000
_cell.angle_alpha   90.00
_cell.angle_beta   90.00
_cell.angle_gamma   90.00
#
_symmetry.space_group_name_H-M   'P 1'
#
loop_
_entity.id
_entity.type
_entity.pdbx_description
1 polymer ?
#
loop_
_entity_poly.entity_id
_entity_poly.type
_entity_poly.pdbx_seq_one_letter_code
_entity_poly.pdbx_strand_id
1 'polypeptide(L)'
;MNASLPIVSAVIGAVVLLFGKKLFWLCVAALGFAAGVELAPHIVQQPTPLVQLSIALVLGFLGALLALLLQKLAIGVLGFVAGGRLAVGLAATFTFAYTNSYWMVFVIGGILGAVLLIALFDWALILLSSLIGAHLIVGAITLPPTGATILLMGLLIVGVFAQATAFRRSRRGLPA
;
A
#
# COMPACT_ATOMS: atom_id res chain seq x y z
N MET A 1 11.27 -31.78 -14.77
CA MET A 1 12.04 -31.18 -13.65
C MET A 1 11.65 -29.70 -13.52
N ASN A 2 10.40 -29.40 -13.15
CA ASN A 2 9.86 -28.02 -13.12
C ASN A 2 9.35 -27.63 -11.71
N ALA A 3 10.02 -28.12 -10.66
CA ALA A 3 9.68 -27.80 -9.27
C ALA A 3 10.07 -26.35 -8.87
N SER A 4 10.81 -25.63 -9.73
CA SER A 4 11.25 -24.25 -9.51
C SER A 4 10.11 -23.23 -9.63
N LEU A 5 9.12 -23.46 -10.49
CA LEU A 5 8.01 -22.52 -10.72
C LEU A 5 7.04 -22.37 -9.53
N PRO A 6 6.58 -23.45 -8.86
CA PRO A 6 5.66 -23.33 -7.72
C PRO A 6 6.34 -22.76 -6.46
N ILE A 7 7.63 -23.03 -6.27
CA ILE A 7 8.40 -22.47 -5.15
C ILE A 7 8.62 -20.97 -5.36
N VAL A 8 8.92 -20.55 -6.59
CA VAL A 8 9.09 -19.13 -6.93
C VAL A 8 7.76 -18.37 -6.77
N SER A 9 6.63 -18.92 -7.22
CA SER A 9 5.32 -18.28 -7.02
C SER A 9 4.89 -18.23 -5.55
N ALA A 10 5.19 -19.26 -4.77
CA ALA A 10 4.94 -19.27 -3.32
C ALA A 10 5.82 -18.27 -2.56
N VAL A 11 7.10 -18.14 -2.94
CA VAL A 11 8.02 -17.14 -2.36
C VAL A 11 7.61 -15.73 -2.75
N ILE A 12 7.25 -15.50 -4.02
CA ILE A 12 6.73 -14.20 -4.48
C ILE A 12 5.41 -13.88 -3.77
N GLY A 13 4.52 -14.86 -3.58
CA GLY A 13 3.28 -14.68 -2.83
C GLY A 13 3.50 -14.42 -1.35
N ALA A 14 4.46 -15.09 -0.72
CA ALA A 14 4.85 -14.81 0.66
C ALA A 14 5.47 -13.42 0.82
N VAL A 15 6.32 -12.99 -0.14
CA VAL A 15 6.91 -11.66 -0.18
C VAL A 15 5.83 -10.60 -0.36
N VAL A 16 4.90 -10.77 -1.31
CA VAL A 16 3.80 -9.83 -1.54
C VAL A 16 2.82 -9.80 -0.36
N LEU A 17 2.55 -10.95 0.28
CA LEU A 17 1.75 -11.05 1.50
C LEU A 17 2.39 -10.28 2.67
N LEU A 18 3.69 -10.48 2.90
CA LEU A 18 4.43 -9.83 3.97
C LEU A 18 4.68 -8.34 3.70
N PHE A 19 4.79 -7.95 2.43
CA PHE A 19 5.14 -6.60 2.00
C PHE A 19 3.96 -5.80 1.44
N GLY A 20 2.69 -6.17 1.60
CA GLY A 20 1.56 -5.39 1.04
C GLY A 20 1.64 -3.88 1.29
N LYS A 21 1.99 -3.46 2.52
CA LYS A 21 2.24 -2.05 2.88
C LYS A 21 3.63 -1.53 2.47
N LYS A 22 4.59 -2.43 2.30
CA LYS A 22 5.99 -2.14 1.95
C LYS A 22 6.31 -2.26 0.46
N LEU A 23 5.38 -2.71 -0.39
CA LEU A 23 5.61 -2.88 -1.83
C LEU A 23 5.68 -1.52 -2.53
N PHE A 24 4.87 -0.56 -2.08
CA PHE A 24 4.98 0.84 -2.52
C PHE A 24 6.33 1.44 -2.12
N TRP A 25 6.78 1.17 -0.88
CA TRP A 25 8.10 1.57 -0.40
C TRP A 25 9.23 0.96 -1.22
N LEU A 26 9.12 -0.33 -1.54
CA LEU A 26 10.11 -1.07 -2.33
C LEU A 26 10.15 -0.59 -3.79
N CYS A 27 9.00 -0.32 -4.42
CA CYS A 27 8.93 0.20 -5.79
C CYS A 27 9.58 1.57 -5.91
N VAL A 28 9.27 2.50 -5.00
CA VAL A 28 9.87 3.84 -5.01
C VAL A 28 11.35 3.79 -4.60
N ALA A 29 11.73 2.88 -3.69
CA ALA A 29 13.14 2.62 -3.38
C ALA A 29 13.89 2.05 -4.59
N ALA A 30 13.28 1.15 -5.35
CA ALA A 30 13.85 0.59 -6.58
C ALA A 30 13.96 1.66 -7.67
N LEU A 31 12.97 2.55 -7.80
CA LEU A 31 13.07 3.73 -8.67
C LEU A 31 14.18 4.69 -8.22
N GLY A 32 14.30 4.96 -6.92
CA GLY A 32 15.38 5.76 -6.36
C GLY A 32 16.76 5.12 -6.58
N PHE A 33 16.84 3.80 -6.46
CA PHE A 33 18.05 3.03 -6.78
C PHE A 33 18.39 3.12 -8.28
N ALA A 34 17.41 2.90 -9.16
CA ALA A 34 17.60 2.99 -10.61
C ALA A 34 18.05 4.40 -11.03
N ALA A 35 17.38 5.44 -10.50
CA ALA A 35 17.78 6.82 -10.69
C ALA A 35 19.20 7.07 -10.14
N GLY A 36 19.54 6.52 -8.98
CA GLY A 36 20.89 6.64 -8.38
C GLY A 36 21.98 5.95 -9.20
N VAL A 37 21.68 4.81 -9.83
CA VAL A 37 22.59 4.11 -10.75
C VAL A 37 22.83 4.94 -12.02
N GLU A 38 21.80 5.59 -12.54
CA GLU A 38 21.84 6.41 -13.77
C GLU A 38 22.48 7.80 -13.54
N LEU A 39 22.26 8.39 -12.37
CA LEU A 39 22.84 9.69 -11.96
C LEU A 39 24.29 9.59 -11.46
N ALA A 40 24.71 8.44 -10.92
CA ALA A 40 26.08 8.23 -10.44
C ALA A 40 27.20 8.60 -11.45
N PRO A 41 27.14 8.21 -12.73
CA PRO A 41 28.16 8.59 -13.71
C PRO A 41 28.09 10.07 -14.14
N HIS A 42 26.97 10.76 -13.94
CA HIS A 42 26.84 12.20 -14.26
C HIS A 42 27.45 13.11 -13.18
N ILE A 43 27.53 12.64 -11.93
CA ILE A 43 28.03 13.42 -10.79
C ILE A 43 29.54 13.17 -10.55
N VAL A 44 30.09 12.02 -10.95
CA VAL A 44 31.49 11.64 -10.68
C VAL A 44 32.19 11.17 -11.97
N GLN A 45 33.26 11.87 -12.37
CA GLN A 45 33.98 11.65 -13.64
C GLN A 45 34.83 10.36 -13.69
N GLN A 46 34.89 9.55 -12.64
CA GLN A 46 35.55 8.22 -12.62
C GLN A 46 34.82 7.25 -11.66
N PRO A 47 33.76 6.54 -12.08
CA PRO A 47 33.01 5.67 -11.19
C PRO A 47 33.72 4.32 -10.99
N THR A 48 34.30 4.14 -9.80
CA THR A 48 34.60 2.79 -9.29
C THR A 48 33.26 2.11 -8.96
N PRO A 49 33.05 0.81 -9.28
CA PRO A 49 31.77 0.13 -9.08
C PRO A 49 31.23 0.21 -7.63
N LEU A 50 32.12 0.33 -6.64
CA LEU A 50 31.75 0.53 -5.23
C LEU A 50 31.10 1.89 -4.96
N VAL A 51 31.54 2.96 -5.64
CA VAL A 51 31.00 4.32 -5.47
C VAL A 51 29.61 4.41 -6.09
N GLN A 52 29.41 3.83 -7.28
CA GLN A 52 28.09 3.76 -7.93
C GLN A 52 27.06 3.01 -7.07
N LEU A 53 27.46 1.87 -6.49
CA LEU A 53 26.60 1.10 -5.60
C LEU A 53 26.23 1.89 -4.34
N SER A 54 27.19 2.62 -3.75
CA SER A 54 26.95 3.44 -2.57
C SER A 54 25.95 4.58 -2.84
N ILE A 55 26.08 5.28 -3.97
CA ILE A 55 25.16 6.36 -4.36
C ILE A 55 23.77 5.79 -4.62
N ALA A 56 23.67 4.68 -5.37
CA ALA A 56 22.40 4.02 -5.63
C ALA A 56 21.71 3.54 -4.35
N LEU A 57 22.47 3.02 -3.38
CA LEU A 57 21.93 2.60 -2.09
C LEU A 57 21.42 3.78 -1.26
N VAL A 58 22.16 4.89 -1.22
CA VAL A 58 21.75 6.12 -0.53
C VAL A 58 20.50 6.72 -1.18
N LEU A 59 20.48 6.85 -2.51
CA LEU A 59 19.33 7.37 -3.24
C LEU A 59 18.11 6.45 -3.14
N GLY A 60 18.31 5.13 -3.18
CA GLY A 60 17.25 4.15 -2.94
C GLY A 60 16.67 4.26 -1.53
N PHE A 61 17.50 4.43 -0.50
CA PHE A 61 17.06 4.66 0.87
C PHE A 61 16.29 5.99 1.02
N LEU A 62 16.79 7.07 0.42
CA LEU A 62 16.08 8.35 0.37
C LEU A 62 14.73 8.24 -0.34
N GLY A 63 14.68 7.55 -1.48
CA GLY A 63 13.45 7.31 -2.23
C GLY A 63 12.43 6.53 -1.40
N ALA A 64 12.89 5.53 -0.67
CA ALA A 64 12.08 4.80 0.29
C ALA A 64 11.52 5.74 1.39
N LEU A 65 12.37 6.57 2.01
CA LEU A 65 11.95 7.52 3.03
C LEU A 65 10.90 8.50 2.50
N LEU A 66 11.12 9.03 1.28
CA LEU A 66 10.18 9.88 0.57
C LEU A 66 8.86 9.19 0.31
N ALA A 67 8.87 7.92 -0.08
CA ALA A 67 7.66 7.15 -0.33
C ALA A 67 6.74 7.08 0.90
N LEU A 68 7.31 6.90 2.10
CA LEU A 68 6.52 6.87 3.35
C LEU A 68 5.86 8.22 3.64
N LEU A 69 6.56 9.31 3.37
CA LEU A 69 6.07 10.67 3.57
C LEU A 69 4.99 11.02 2.53
N LEU A 70 5.29 10.80 1.24
CA LEU A 70 4.37 11.08 0.14
C LEU A 70 3.10 10.25 0.23
N GLN A 71 3.21 8.98 0.60
CA GLN A 71 2.05 8.09 0.68
C GLN A 71 1.04 8.57 1.73
N LYS A 72 1.49 8.87 2.95
CA LYS A 72 0.60 9.39 4.01
C LYS A 72 -0.02 10.74 3.61
N LEU A 73 0.77 11.61 3.00
CA LEU A 73 0.33 12.93 2.59
C LEU A 73 -0.66 12.86 1.42
N ALA A 74 -0.38 12.05 0.41
CA ALA A 74 -1.25 11.84 -0.74
C ALA A 74 -2.61 11.27 -0.32
N ILE A 75 -2.65 10.24 0.54
CA ILE A 75 -3.91 9.66 1.04
C ILE A 75 -4.71 10.68 1.84
N GLY A 76 -4.04 11.44 2.71
CA GLY A 76 -4.68 12.49 3.51
C GLY A 76 -5.26 13.61 2.64
N VAL A 77 -4.51 14.10 1.65
CA VAL A 77 -4.96 15.15 0.73
C VAL A 77 -6.09 14.65 -0.16
N LEU A 78 -5.99 13.44 -0.72
CA LEU A 78 -7.06 12.83 -1.50
C LEU A 78 -8.33 12.66 -0.66
N GLY A 79 -8.19 12.21 0.59
CA GLY A 79 -9.31 12.10 1.52
C GLY A 79 -9.91 13.44 1.90
N PHE A 80 -9.09 14.48 2.04
CA PHE A 80 -9.58 15.83 2.29
C PHE A 80 -10.38 16.38 1.12
N VAL A 81 -9.84 16.28 -0.10
CA VAL A 81 -10.50 16.78 -1.31
C VAL A 81 -11.78 15.98 -1.60
N ALA A 82 -11.71 14.65 -1.53
CA ALA A 82 -12.85 13.77 -1.77
C ALA A 82 -13.93 13.95 -0.69
N GLY A 83 -13.54 13.96 0.59
CA GLY A 83 -14.45 14.14 1.72
C GLY A 83 -15.15 15.49 1.70
N GLY A 84 -14.41 16.57 1.42
CA GLY A 84 -14.98 17.91 1.30
C GLY A 84 -15.97 18.01 0.15
N ARG A 85 -15.63 17.48 -1.03
CA ARG A 85 -16.53 17.44 -2.19
C ARG A 85 -17.79 16.60 -1.93
N LEU A 86 -17.64 15.43 -1.31
CA LEU A 86 -18.78 14.57 -0.96
C LEU A 86 -19.69 15.25 0.07
N ALA A 87 -19.13 15.83 1.14
CA ALA A 87 -19.92 16.51 2.17
C ALA A 87 -20.69 17.71 1.61
N VAL A 88 -20.06 18.49 0.73
CA VAL A 88 -20.75 19.58 0.02
C VAL A 88 -21.85 19.05 -0.89
N GLY A 89 -21.59 17.97 -1.64
CA GLY A 89 -22.60 17.33 -2.49
C GLY A 89 -23.80 16.82 -1.71
N LEU A 90 -23.55 16.14 -0.59
CA LEU A 90 -24.58 15.68 0.35
C LEU A 90 -25.37 16.86 0.94
N ALA A 91 -24.70 17.90 1.43
CA ALA A 91 -25.36 19.09 1.96
C ALA A 91 -26.23 19.82 0.92
N ALA A 92 -25.79 19.87 -0.34
CA ALA A 92 -26.56 20.45 -1.44
C ALA A 92 -27.86 19.67 -1.73
N THR A 93 -27.84 18.34 -1.61
CA THR A 93 -29.05 17.51 -1.81
C THR A 93 -30.10 17.68 -0.71
N PHE A 94 -29.70 18.10 0.49
CA PHE A 94 -30.61 18.33 1.61
C PHE A 94 -31.31 19.71 1.58
N THR A 95 -31.19 20.48 0.47
CA THR A 95 -31.86 21.78 0.24
C THR A 95 -31.77 22.78 1.39
N PHE A 96 -30.73 22.71 2.22
CA PHE A 96 -30.45 23.79 3.13
C PHE A 96 -29.85 24.95 2.32
N ALA A 97 -30.48 26.12 2.36
CA ALA A 97 -29.99 27.34 1.71
C ALA A 97 -28.63 27.76 2.30
N TYR A 98 -27.55 27.37 1.63
CA TYR A 98 -26.17 27.39 2.15
C TYR A 98 -25.27 28.35 1.37
N THR A 99 -25.65 29.63 1.28
CA THR A 99 -24.76 30.63 0.65
C THR A 99 -23.59 31.01 1.57
N ASN A 100 -23.70 30.83 2.89
CA ASN A 100 -22.68 31.31 3.85
C ASN A 100 -21.83 30.22 4.52
N SER A 101 -22.25 28.95 4.56
CA SER A 101 -21.56 27.88 5.32
C SER A 101 -20.81 26.86 4.46
N TYR A 102 -20.64 27.14 3.16
CA TYR A 102 -19.94 26.26 2.20
C TYR A 102 -18.54 25.86 2.70
N TRP A 103 -17.77 26.84 3.17
CA TRP A 103 -16.40 26.61 3.62
C TRP A 103 -16.33 25.71 4.86
N MET A 104 -17.26 25.87 5.80
CA MET A 104 -17.31 25.04 7.02
C MET A 104 -17.64 23.59 6.69
N VAL A 105 -18.64 23.34 5.83
CA VAL A 105 -19.01 21.98 5.41
C VAL A 105 -17.87 21.31 4.64
N PHE A 106 -17.19 22.05 3.76
CA PHE A 106 -16.06 21.54 3.01
C PHE A 106 -14.89 21.17 3.94
N VAL A 107 -14.54 22.02 4.90
CA VAL A 107 -13.43 21.74 5.84
C VAL A 107 -13.77 20.57 6.77
N ILE A 108 -14.98 20.53 7.34
CA ILE A 108 -15.42 19.43 8.21
C ILE A 108 -15.47 18.13 7.42
N GLY A 109 -16.10 18.15 6.24
CA GLY A 109 -16.17 17.00 5.34
C GLY A 109 -14.79 16.52 4.88
N GLY A 110 -13.89 17.47 4.61
CA GLY A 110 -12.51 17.17 4.23
C GLY A 110 -11.72 16.55 5.38
N ILE A 111 -11.77 17.10 6.59
CA ILE A 111 -11.09 16.51 7.74
C ILE A 111 -11.63 15.09 7.99
N LEU A 112 -12.95 14.92 7.95
CA LEU A 112 -13.58 13.62 8.16
C LEU A 112 -13.18 12.62 7.07
N GLY A 113 -13.15 13.05 5.80
CA GLY A 113 -12.71 12.24 4.67
C GLY A 113 -11.22 11.88 4.72
N ALA A 114 -10.36 12.80 5.15
CA ALA A 114 -8.93 12.57 5.34
C ALA A 114 -8.70 11.50 6.43
N VAL A 115 -9.36 11.65 7.59
CA VAL A 115 -9.28 10.67 8.68
C VAL A 115 -9.82 9.32 8.24
N LEU A 116 -10.96 9.30 7.54
CA LEU A 116 -11.57 8.08 7.04
C LEU A 116 -10.66 7.35 6.05
N LEU A 117 -10.09 8.05 5.07
CA LEU A 117 -9.20 7.43 4.09
C LEU A 117 -7.88 6.97 4.70
N ILE A 118 -7.29 7.73 5.62
CA ILE A 118 -6.09 7.29 6.36
C ILE A 118 -6.38 6.02 7.16
N ALA A 119 -7.55 5.94 7.82
CA ALA A 119 -7.95 4.76 8.56
C ALA A 119 -8.25 3.57 7.64
N LEU A 120 -8.96 3.81 6.52
CA LEU A 120 -9.37 2.76 5.59
C LEU A 120 -8.19 2.22 4.77
N PHE A 121 -7.18 3.03 4.51
CA PHE A 121 -6.03 2.63 3.69
C PHE A 121 -5.24 1.47 4.32
N ASP A 122 -5.03 1.48 5.63
CA ASP A 122 -4.39 0.36 6.34
C ASP A 122 -5.23 -0.93 6.18
N TRP A 123 -6.57 -0.83 6.25
CA TRP A 123 -7.48 -1.96 6.03
C TRP A 123 -7.50 -2.42 4.57
N ALA A 124 -7.47 -1.49 3.62
CA ALA A 124 -7.43 -1.80 2.19
C ALA A 124 -6.15 -2.58 1.84
N LEU A 125 -5.01 -2.22 2.43
CA LEU A 125 -3.76 -2.95 2.28
C LEU A 125 -3.83 -4.37 2.85
N ILE A 126 -4.51 -4.58 3.99
CA ILE A 126 -4.76 -5.91 4.56
C ILE A 126 -5.61 -6.75 3.60
N LEU A 127 -6.73 -6.21 3.13
CA LEU A 127 -7.62 -6.90 2.20
C LEU A 127 -6.90 -7.26 0.89
N LEU A 128 -6.18 -6.29 0.31
CA LEU A 128 -5.45 -6.47 -0.93
C LEU A 128 -4.32 -7.51 -0.78
N SER A 129 -3.55 -7.44 0.32
CA SER A 129 -2.52 -8.43 0.64
C SER A 129 -3.11 -9.83 0.76
N SER A 130 -4.18 -9.97 1.56
CA SER A 130 -4.85 -11.26 1.74
C SER A 130 -5.43 -11.81 0.45
N LEU A 131 -6.00 -10.95 -0.41
CA LEU A 131 -6.56 -11.35 -1.69
C LEU A 131 -5.47 -11.82 -2.66
N ILE A 132 -4.38 -11.06 -2.80
CA ILE A 132 -3.27 -11.43 -3.68
C ILE A 132 -2.60 -12.71 -3.19
N GLY A 133 -2.38 -12.84 -1.88
CA GLY A 133 -1.81 -14.05 -1.30
C GLY A 133 -2.68 -15.28 -1.49
N ALA A 134 -3.99 -15.16 -1.26
CA ALA A 134 -4.93 -16.23 -1.53
C ALA A 134 -4.92 -16.64 -3.01
N HIS A 135 -4.93 -15.67 -3.92
CA HIS A 135 -4.90 -15.91 -5.36
C HIS A 135 -3.60 -16.60 -5.82
N LEU A 136 -2.45 -16.24 -5.26
CA LEU A 136 -1.17 -16.87 -5.59
C LEU A 136 -1.07 -18.31 -5.07
N ILE A 137 -1.59 -18.59 -3.87
CA ILE A 137 -1.60 -19.95 -3.31
C ILE A 137 -2.56 -20.84 -4.12
N VAL A 138 -3.74 -20.34 -4.46
CA VAL A 138 -4.69 -21.07 -5.32
C VAL A 138 -4.11 -21.30 -6.71
N GLY A 139 -3.42 -20.31 -7.28
CA GLY A 139 -2.75 -20.45 -8.58
C GLY A 139 -1.58 -21.44 -8.59
N ALA A 140 -0.99 -21.76 -7.42
CA ALA A 140 0.08 -22.73 -7.30
C ALA A 140 -0.42 -24.18 -7.21
N ILE A 141 -1.70 -24.40 -6.90
CA ILE A 141 -2.28 -25.74 -6.76
C ILE A 141 -3.29 -25.96 -7.89
N THR A 142 -3.08 -27.00 -8.70
CA THR A 142 -4.00 -27.35 -9.79
C THR A 142 -5.27 -28.02 -9.22
N LEU A 143 -6.24 -27.22 -8.76
CA LEU A 143 -7.56 -27.70 -8.34
C LEU A 143 -8.62 -27.52 -9.45
N PRO A 144 -9.70 -28.33 -9.43
CA PRO A 144 -10.93 -28.02 -10.16
C PRO A 144 -11.46 -26.61 -9.81
N PRO A 145 -12.11 -25.90 -10.74
CA PRO A 145 -12.52 -24.50 -10.57
C PRO A 145 -13.40 -24.26 -9.34
N THR A 146 -14.24 -25.23 -8.96
CA THR A 146 -15.07 -25.17 -7.75
C THR A 146 -14.26 -25.33 -6.46
N GLY A 147 -13.20 -26.13 -6.47
CA GLY A 147 -12.31 -26.29 -5.31
C GLY A 147 -11.40 -25.08 -5.12
N ALA A 148 -10.96 -24.47 -6.23
CA ALA A 148 -10.14 -23.26 -6.23
C ALA A 148 -10.87 -22.07 -5.60
N THR A 149 -12.15 -21.86 -5.89
CA THR A 149 -12.94 -20.74 -5.30
C THR A 149 -13.19 -20.93 -3.81
N ILE A 150 -13.50 -22.15 -3.37
CA ILE A 150 -13.71 -22.46 -1.95
C ILE A 150 -12.41 -22.26 -1.17
N LEU A 151 -11.28 -22.74 -1.70
CA LEU A 151 -9.97 -22.57 -1.08
C LEU A 151 -9.54 -21.10 -1.04
N LEU A 152 -9.81 -20.34 -2.11
CA LEU A 152 -9.56 -18.90 -2.17
C LEU A 152 -10.34 -18.15 -1.08
N MET A 153 -11.64 -18.41 -0.95
CA MET A 153 -12.47 -17.75 0.06
C MET A 153 -12.03 -18.13 1.48
N GLY A 154 -11.71 -19.41 1.71
CA GLY A 154 -11.17 -19.87 3.00
C GLY A 154 -9.87 -19.16 3.35
N LEU A 155 -8.90 -19.14 2.43
CA LEU A 155 -7.63 -18.46 2.64
C LEU A 155 -7.77 -16.94 2.81
N LEU A 156 -8.68 -16.31 2.06
CA LEU A 156 -8.94 -14.89 2.16
C LEU A 156 -9.48 -14.54 3.54
N ILE A 157 -10.48 -15.28 4.03
CA ILE A 157 -11.03 -15.05 5.37
C ILE A 157 -9.94 -15.24 6.43
N VAL A 158 -9.16 -16.33 6.35
CA VAL A 158 -8.09 -16.62 7.30
C VAL A 158 -7.00 -15.54 7.26
N GLY A 159 -6.59 -15.11 6.07
CA GLY A 159 -5.57 -14.08 5.88
C GLY A 159 -6.01 -12.72 6.43
N VAL A 160 -7.26 -12.32 6.15
CA VAL A 160 -7.83 -11.08 6.70
C VAL A 160 -7.92 -11.14 8.22
N PHE A 161 -8.38 -12.25 8.80
CA PHE A 161 -8.45 -12.40 10.26
C PHE A 161 -7.08 -12.37 10.92
N ALA A 162 -6.10 -13.09 10.36
CA ALA A 162 -4.74 -13.13 10.88
C ALA A 162 -4.07 -11.75 10.82
N GLN A 163 -4.18 -11.05 9.69
CA GLN A 163 -3.60 -9.72 9.51
C GLN A 163 -4.33 -8.65 10.35
N ALA A 164 -5.67 -8.73 10.48
CA ALA A 164 -6.45 -7.81 11.30
C ALA A 164 -6.15 -7.96 12.81
N THR A 165 -5.95 -9.19 13.29
CA THR A 165 -5.57 -9.45 14.69
C THR A 165 -4.14 -8.98 14.98
N ALA A 166 -3.20 -9.21 14.06
CA ALA A 166 -1.83 -8.71 14.15
C ALA A 166 -1.77 -7.16 14.19
N PHE A 167 -2.56 -6.49 13.34
CA PHE A 167 -2.66 -5.04 13.31
C PHE A 167 -3.21 -4.47 14.64
N ARG A 168 -4.23 -5.14 15.22
CA ARG A 168 -4.79 -4.76 16.52
C ARG A 168 -3.79 -4.98 17.68
N ARG A 169 -2.95 -6.01 17.61
CA ARG A 169 -1.88 -6.27 18.60
C ARG A 169 -0.80 -5.19 18.57
N SER A 170 -0.32 -4.82 17.38
CA SER A 170 0.72 -3.79 17.23
C SER A 170 0.28 -2.41 17.74
N ARG A 171 -1.01 -2.05 17.60
CA ARG A 171 -1.55 -0.81 18.19
C ARG A 171 -1.82 -0.87 19.70
N ARG A 172 -1.92 -2.07 20.29
CA ARG A 172 -2.20 -2.25 21.73
C ARG A 172 -0.96 -2.48 22.60
N GLY A 173 0.24 -2.53 22.01
CA GLY A 173 1.50 -2.62 22.76
C GLY A 173 1.67 -3.89 23.61
N LEU A 174 0.87 -4.94 23.34
CA LEU A 174 0.97 -6.20 24.08
C LEU A 174 2.14 -7.04 23.52
N PRO A 175 3.10 -7.46 24.36
CA PRO A 175 4.19 -8.34 23.93
C PRO A 175 3.65 -9.71 23.48
N ALA A 176 4.37 -10.30 22.53
CA ALA A 176 4.05 -11.57 21.87
C ALA A 176 4.04 -12.76 22.84
#